data_AF-A0A2D5Z2F0-F1
#
_entry.id   AF-A0A2D5Z2F0-F1
#
_cell.length_a   1.000
_cell.length_b   1.000
_cell.length_c   1.000
_cell.angle_alpha   90.00
_cell.angle_beta   90.00
_cell.angle_gamma   90.00
#
_symmetry.space_group_name_H-M   'P 1'
#
loop_
_entity.id
_entity.type
_entity.pdbx_description
1 polymer ?
#
loop_
_entity_poly.entity_id
_entity_poly.type
_entity_poly.pdbx_seq_one_letter_code
_entity_poly.pdbx_strand_id
1 'polypeptide(L)'
;MSTGNGIAKHIDASGVVVGLVYKHQVRTGTFIYDLNSDTLIEDLLTLVPEGGHDWSLARVWDMNDKGQIVCTGTNPQGQQTIFVLTPIE
;
A
#
# COMPACT_ATOMS: atom_id res chain seq x y z
N MET A 1 9.17 21.15 6.99
CA MET A 1 8.81 19.72 6.88
C MET A 1 7.37 19.57 7.33
N SER A 2 6.42 19.20 6.44
CA SER A 2 5.06 18.90 6.91
C SER A 2 5.07 17.50 7.51
N THR A 3 4.73 17.36 8.78
CA THR A 3 4.63 16.06 9.45
C THR A 3 3.45 15.29 8.86
N GLY A 4 3.75 14.31 8.00
CA GLY A 4 2.77 13.30 7.62
C GLY A 4 2.63 12.30 8.76
N ASN A 5 1.40 11.90 9.10
CA ASN A 5 1.15 10.83 10.07
C ASN A 5 0.91 9.52 9.30
N GLY A 6 1.55 8.44 9.74
CA GLY A 6 1.27 7.09 9.26
C GLY A 6 0.23 6.40 10.15
N ILE A 7 -0.69 5.66 9.54
CA ILE A 7 -1.62 4.76 10.25
C ILE A 7 -1.40 3.34 9.74
N ALA A 8 -0.86 2.47 10.60
CA ALA A 8 -0.75 1.05 10.32
C ALA A 8 -2.14 0.41 10.17
N LYS A 9 -2.27 -0.50 9.21
CA LYS A 9 -3.49 -1.26 8.92
C LYS A 9 -3.35 -2.72 9.27
N HIS A 10 -2.19 -3.30 8.98
CA HIS A 10 -1.89 -4.69 9.26
C HIS A 10 -0.39 -4.89 9.49
N ILE A 11 -0.03 -5.94 10.23
CA ILE A 11 1.33 -6.47 10.37
C ILE A 11 1.27 -7.99 10.21
N ASP A 12 2.11 -8.57 9.34
CA ASP A 12 2.18 -10.03 9.20
C ASP A 12 3.12 -10.67 10.23
N ALA A 13 3.15 -12.01 10.25
CA ALA A 13 4.02 -12.79 11.12
C ALA A 13 5.54 -12.55 10.91
N SER A 14 5.95 -12.02 9.76
CA SER A 14 7.35 -11.68 9.46
C SER A 14 7.75 -10.28 9.94
N GLY A 15 6.77 -9.47 10.35
CA GLY A 15 6.97 -8.11 10.83
C GLY A 15 6.80 -7.03 9.75
N VAL A 16 6.34 -7.39 8.56
CA VAL A 16 6.02 -6.43 7.50
C VAL A 16 4.74 -5.70 7.84
N VAL A 17 4.76 -4.38 7.77
CA VAL A 17 3.62 -3.51 8.10
C VAL A 17 3.11 -2.80 6.85
N VAL A 18 1.80 -2.81 6.63
CA VAL A 18 1.16 -1.98 5.59
C VAL A 18 0.28 -0.91 6.21
N GLY A 19 0.17 0.24 5.56
CA GLY A 19 -0.61 1.34 6.12
C GLY A 19 -0.93 2.48 5.17
N LEU A 20 -1.50 3.54 5.74
CA LEU A 20 -1.90 4.76 5.05
C LEU A 20 -1.04 5.94 5.51
N VAL A 21 -0.73 6.84 4.58
CA VAL A 21 -0.07 8.11 4.87
C VAL A 21 -1.08 9.24 4.80
N TYR A 22 -1.07 10.11 5.81
CA TYR A 22 -1.91 11.31 5.88
C TYR A 22 -1.07 12.57 6.04
N LYS A 23 -1.45 13.64 5.34
CA LYS A 23 -0.90 14.99 5.50
C LYS A 23 -2.05 15.95 5.80
N HIS A 24 -2.00 16.64 6.94
CA HIS A 24 -3.07 17.54 7.40
C HIS A 24 -4.47 16.89 7.34
N GLN A 25 -4.58 15.64 7.81
CA GLN A 25 -5.79 14.80 7.78
C GLN A 25 -6.28 14.36 6.38
N VAL A 26 -5.61 14.77 5.31
CA VAL A 26 -5.87 14.27 3.95
C VAL A 26 -5.01 13.04 3.71
N ARG A 27 -5.62 11.95 3.23
CA ARG A 27 -4.86 10.76 2.81
C ARG A 27 -4.04 11.12 1.57
N THR A 28 -2.73 10.92 1.66
CA THR A 28 -1.79 11.20 0.55
C THR A 28 -1.17 9.97 -0.07
N GLY A 29 -1.31 8.80 0.55
CA GLY A 29 -0.77 7.58 -0.02
C GLY A 29 -0.92 6.36 0.88
N THR A 30 -0.20 5.32 0.50
CA THR A 30 -0.09 4.02 1.14
C THR A 30 1.39 3.71 1.38
N PHE A 31 1.71 2.93 2.40
CA PHE A 31 3.08 2.50 2.64
C PHE A 31 3.17 1.02 2.95
N ILE A 32 4.33 0.45 2.66
CA ILE A 32 4.82 -0.81 3.20
C ILE A 32 6.11 -0.52 3.99
N TYR A 33 6.25 -1.17 5.14
CA TYR A 33 7.43 -1.10 5.99
C TYR A 33 7.92 -2.52 6.24
N ASP A 34 9.17 -2.77 5.87
CA ASP A 34 9.85 -4.04 6.06
C ASP A 34 11.21 -3.78 6.72
N LEU A 35 11.47 -4.47 7.83
CA LEU A 35 12.75 -4.38 8.55
C LEU A 35 13.90 -5.02 7.78
N ASN A 36 13.59 -5.86 6.80
CA ASN A 36 14.56 -6.61 6.02
C ASN A 36 14.82 -6.00 4.64
N SER A 37 14.11 -4.94 4.25
CA SER A 37 14.33 -4.26 2.97
C SER A 37 15.43 -3.20 3.07
N ASP A 38 16.08 -2.93 1.93
CA ASP A 38 17.06 -1.84 1.81
C ASP A 38 16.42 -0.45 1.99
N THR A 39 15.10 -0.34 1.76
CA THR A 39 14.31 0.87 1.96
C THR A 39 13.19 0.61 2.98
N LEU A 40 13.40 1.06 4.22
CA LEU A 40 12.47 0.81 5.33
C LEU A 40 11.01 1.22 5.06
N ILE A 41 10.74 2.22 4.22
CA ILE A 41 9.38 2.65 3.87
C ILE A 41 9.30 2.86 2.36
N GLU A 42 8.45 2.07 1.70
CA GLU A 42 8.19 2.18 0.27
C GLU A 42 6.73 2.56 0.01
N ASP A 43 6.47 3.23 -1.12
CA ASP A 43 5.10 3.45 -1.58
C ASP A 43 4.57 2.12 -2.11
N LEU A 44 3.45 1.65 -1.56
CA LEU A 44 2.86 0.38 -1.99
C LEU A 44 2.54 0.33 -3.50
N LEU A 45 2.40 1.49 -4.15
CA LEU A 45 2.25 1.60 -5.60
C LEU A 45 3.42 1.01 -6.41
N THR A 46 4.63 0.96 -5.85
CA THR A 46 5.80 0.41 -6.54
C THR A 46 5.76 -1.11 -6.63
N LEU A 47 4.92 -1.77 -5.82
CA LEU A 47 4.76 -3.23 -5.79
C LEU A 47 3.64 -3.75 -6.71
N VAL A 48 2.96 -2.87 -7.45
CA VAL A 48 1.95 -3.29 -8.42
C VAL A 48 2.66 -3.83 -9.66
N PRO A 49 2.40 -5.08 -10.11
CA PRO A 49 3.07 -5.66 -11.28
C PRO A 49 2.87 -4.84 -12.57
N GLU A 50 3.77 -5.02 -13.53
CA GLU A 50 3.66 -4.42 -14.87
C GLU A 50 2.27 -4.73 -15.48
N GLY A 51 1.48 -3.66 -15.67
CA GLY A 51 0.07 -3.74 -16.10
C GLY A 51 -0.93 -3.15 -15.10
N GLY A 52 -0.53 -2.95 -13.84
CA GLY A 52 -1.33 -2.24 -12.83
C GLY A 52 -0.83 -0.83 -12.50
N HIS A 53 0.31 -0.38 -13.04
CA HIS A 53 0.87 0.95 -12.78
C HIS A 53 -0.03 2.12 -13.19
N ASP A 54 -0.95 1.88 -14.13
CA ASP A 54 -1.94 2.87 -14.55
C ASP A 54 -3.11 3.00 -13.57
N TRP A 55 -3.16 2.14 -12.54
CA TRP A 55 -4.11 2.26 -11.45
C TRP A 55 -3.55 3.14 -10.35
N SER A 56 -4.40 4.03 -9.83
CA SER A 56 -4.12 4.71 -8.57
C SER A 56 -4.65 3.87 -7.40
N LEU A 57 -3.79 3.56 -6.42
CA LEU A 57 -4.20 2.90 -5.18
C LEU A 57 -4.94 3.91 -4.32
N ALA A 58 -6.21 3.61 -4.06
CA ALA A 58 -7.05 4.44 -3.23
C ALA A 58 -6.91 4.06 -1.75
N ARG A 59 -6.90 2.77 -1.42
CA ARG A 59 -6.88 2.35 -0.01
C ARG A 59 -6.39 0.92 0.14
N VAL A 60 -5.51 0.70 1.12
CA VAL A 60 -5.22 -0.62 1.69
C VAL A 60 -6.26 -0.93 2.76
N TRP A 61 -6.84 -2.12 2.70
CA TRP A 61 -7.80 -2.60 3.67
C TRP A 61 -7.16 -3.54 4.68
N ASP A 62 -6.42 -4.53 4.19
CA ASP A 62 -5.83 -5.57 5.01
C ASP A 62 -4.70 -6.28 4.26
N MET A 63 -3.92 -7.07 4.99
CA MET A 63 -2.92 -7.98 4.47
C MET A 63 -3.09 -9.36 5.12
N ASN A 64 -2.56 -10.42 4.52
CA ASN A 64 -2.47 -11.74 5.17
C ASN A 64 -1.02 -12.18 5.37
N ASP A 65 -0.80 -13.29 6.09
CA ASP A 65 0.54 -13.82 6.39
C ASP A 65 1.34 -14.28 5.16
N LYS A 66 0.74 -14.25 3.96
CA LYS A 66 1.43 -14.50 2.69
C LYS A 66 1.83 -13.20 1.98
N GLY A 67 1.71 -12.05 2.64
CA GLY A 67 1.96 -10.74 2.05
C GLY A 67 0.92 -10.30 1.02
N GLN A 68 -0.21 -10.99 0.88
CA GLN A 68 -1.26 -10.58 -0.06
C GLN A 68 -2.06 -9.43 0.53
N ILE A 69 -2.27 -8.37 -0.24
CA ILE A 69 -2.86 -7.12 0.25
C ILE A 69 -4.18 -6.87 -0.47
N VAL A 70 -5.27 -6.76 0.30
CA VAL A 70 -6.58 -6.34 -0.23
C VAL A 70 -6.60 -4.82 -0.30
N CYS A 71 -6.88 -4.29 -1.48
CA CYS A 71 -6.92 -2.85 -1.69
C CYS A 71 -8.04 -2.45 -2.65
N THR A 72 -8.37 -1.16 -2.64
CA THR A 72 -9.14 -0.53 -3.69
C THR A 72 -8.22 0.35 -4.52
N GLY A 73 -8.45 0.38 -5.83
CA GLY A 73 -7.81 1.35 -6.71
C GLY A 73 -8.75 1.80 -7.80
N THR A 74 -8.29 2.80 -8.56
CA THR A 74 -9.02 3.43 -9.65
C THR A 74 -8.21 3.30 -10.93
N ASN A 75 -8.82 2.77 -11.99
CA ASN A 75 -8.19 2.63 -13.30
C ASN A 75 -8.14 3.98 -14.06
N PRO A 76 -7.43 4.05 -15.21
CA PRO A 76 -7.37 5.29 -16.03
C PRO A 76 -8.71 5.83 -16.48
N GLN A 77 -9.73 4.97 -16.57
CA GLN A 77 -11.09 5.34 -16.95
C GLN A 77 -11.91 5.87 -15.75
N GLY A 78 -11.30 5.98 -14.56
CA GLY A 78 -11.96 6.46 -13.35
C GLY A 78 -12.82 5.42 -12.63
N GLN A 79 -12.77 4.16 -13.04
CA GLN A 79 -13.54 3.09 -12.42
C GLN A 79 -12.80 2.57 -11.18
N GLN A 80 -13.51 2.55 -10.06
CA GLN A 80 -12.99 2.02 -8.80
C GLN A 80 -13.33 0.53 -8.67
N THR A 81 -12.35 -0.28 -8.28
CA THR A 81 -12.59 -1.69 -7.93
C THR A 81 -11.79 -2.12 -6.72
N ILE A 82 -12.14 -3.29 -6.18
CA ILE A 82 -11.37 -4.02 -5.17
C ILE A 82 -10.52 -5.05 -5.89
N PHE A 83 -9.25 -5.15 -5.54
CA PHE A 83 -8.35 -6.19 -6.05
C PHE A 83 -7.36 -6.61 -4.96
N VAL A 84 -6.65 -7.71 -5.24
CA VAL A 84 -5.61 -8.25 -4.37
C VAL A 84 -4.27 -8.00 -5.04
N LEU A 85 -3.39 -7.26 -4.37
CA LEU A 85 -1.98 -7.20 -4.73
C LEU A 85 -1.29 -8.42 -4.16
N THR A 86 -0.55 -9.11 -5.01
CA THR A 86 0.37 -10.17 -4.60
C THR A 86 1.75 -9.62 -4.92
N PRO A 87 2.51 -9.14 -3.91
CA PRO A 87 3.90 -8.77 -4.11
C PRO A 87 4.60 -9.95 -4.81
N ILE A 88 5.26 -9.67 -5.92
CA ILE A 88 6.01 -10.68 -6.67
C ILE A 88 7.26 -10.99 -5.83
N GLU A 89 7.55 -12.28 -5.64
CA GLU A 89 8.76 -12.75 -4.92
C GLU A 89 10.06 -12.19 -5.50
#